data_AF-M2S4E7-F1
#
_entry.id   AF-M2S4E7-F1
#
_cell.length_a   1.000
_cell.length_b   1.000
_cell.length_c   1.000
_cell.angle_alpha   90.00
_cell.angle_beta   90.00
_cell.angle_gamma   90.00
#
_symmetry.space_group_name_H-M   'P 1'
#
loop_
_entity.id
_entity.type
_entity.pdbx_description
1 polymer ?
#
loop_
_entity_poly.entity_id
_entity_poly.type
_entity_poly.pdbx_seq_one_letter_code
_entity_poly.pdbx_strand_id
1 'polypeptide(L)'
;MAPPNTPFIYILWHLYLEPVFALGGVYRLHFNPESYFDFMPSTSGYSASSQIVCDQLAAAYIFFAFTEGVLLRVVDDKRTWRWILFGLLLCDLGHCYAAWCEMGYRIFGPEGWGGKDGVTNSLNVLPVLIRTGYLLGIGVPEGETKRRA
;
A
#
# COMPACT_ATOMS: atom_id res chain seq x y z
N MET A 1 -13.42 2.41 -14.27
CA MET A 1 -13.62 3.31 -13.09
C MET A 1 -13.62 2.42 -11.84
N ALA A 2 -14.00 2.88 -10.63
CA ALA A 2 -14.21 1.92 -9.52
C ALA A 2 -15.49 1.09 -9.78
N PRO A 3 -15.57 -0.19 -9.35
CA PRO A 3 -16.78 -1.00 -9.49
C PRO A 3 -18.01 -0.35 -8.86
N PRO A 4 -19.22 -0.62 -9.36
CA PRO A 4 -20.45 -0.10 -8.78
C PRO A 4 -20.57 -0.45 -7.29
N ASN A 5 -21.15 0.47 -6.52
CA ASN A 5 -21.35 0.35 -5.08
C ASN A 5 -20.06 0.24 -4.25
N THR A 6 -18.89 0.60 -4.79
CA THR A 6 -17.66 0.73 -4.00
C THR A 6 -17.75 1.96 -3.09
N PRO A 7 -17.62 1.81 -1.75
CA PRO A 7 -17.62 2.94 -0.83
C PRO A 7 -16.50 3.95 -1.11
N PHE A 8 -16.79 5.24 -0.88
CA PHE A 8 -15.89 6.34 -1.17
C PHE A 8 -14.50 6.19 -0.53
N ILE A 9 -14.42 5.67 0.70
CA ILE A 9 -13.14 5.47 1.40
C ILE A 9 -12.17 4.58 0.61
N TYR A 10 -12.68 3.50 -0.01
CA TYR A 10 -11.86 2.61 -0.83
C TYR A 10 -11.48 3.23 -2.17
N ILE A 11 -12.34 4.08 -2.72
CA ILE A 11 -12.03 4.84 -3.93
C ILE A 11 -10.91 5.85 -3.65
N LEU A 12 -11.08 6.65 -2.59
CA LEU A 12 -10.13 7.68 -2.19
C LEU A 12 -8.75 7.08 -1.93
N TRP A 13 -8.70 5.98 -1.17
CA TRP A 13 -7.43 5.31 -0.86
C TRP A 13 -6.79 4.68 -2.10
N HIS A 14 -7.43 3.67 -2.69
CA HIS A 14 -6.82 2.86 -3.76
C HIS A 14 -6.62 3.63 -5.06
N LEU A 15 -7.41 4.65 -5.37
CA LEU A 15 -7.28 5.33 -6.66
C LEU A 15 -6.51 6.64 -6.59
N TYR A 16 -6.40 7.27 -5.42
CA TYR A 16 -5.85 8.63 -5.32
C TYR A 16 -4.72 8.75 -4.31
N LEU A 17 -4.95 8.39 -3.04
CA LEU A 17 -3.96 8.62 -2.00
C LEU A 17 -2.74 7.72 -2.17
N GLU A 18 -2.96 6.41 -2.28
CA GLU A 18 -1.86 5.45 -2.32
C GLU A 18 -0.96 5.61 -3.58
N PRO A 19 -1.51 5.81 -4.80
CA PRO A 19 -0.67 6.10 -5.97
C PRO A 19 0.25 7.31 -5.78
N VAL A 20 -0.26 8.38 -5.14
CA VAL A 20 0.52 9.60 -4.90
C VAL A 20 1.61 9.35 -3.87
N PHE A 21 1.30 8.63 -2.79
CA PHE A 21 2.30 8.26 -1.78
C PHE A 21 3.38 7.33 -2.35
N ALA A 22 2.98 6.34 -3.16
CA ALA A 22 3.91 5.45 -3.85
C ALA A 22 4.87 6.24 -4.75
N LEU A 23 4.37 7.16 -5.58
CA LEU A 23 5.20 8.03 -6.42
C LEU A 23 6.12 8.95 -5.59
N GLY A 24 5.65 9.44 -4.44
CA GLY A 24 6.48 10.17 -3.48
C GLY A 24 7.64 9.31 -2.95
N GLY A 25 7.38 8.03 -2.67
CA GLY A 25 8.40 7.04 -2.31
C GLY A 25 9.41 6.81 -3.43
N VAL A 26 8.94 6.63 -4.67
CA VAL A 26 9.79 6.49 -5.87
C VAL A 26 10.75 7.66 -6.00
N TYR A 27 10.25 8.90 -5.88
CA TYR A 27 11.07 10.10 -5.99
C TYR A 27 12.20 10.10 -4.96
N ARG A 28 11.89 9.78 -3.69
CA ARG A 28 12.89 9.74 -2.63
C ARG A 28 13.90 8.61 -2.87
N LEU A 29 13.46 7.41 -3.19
CA LEU A 29 14.35 6.26 -3.41
C LEU A 29 15.36 6.47 -4.56
N HIS A 30 14.94 7.11 -5.65
CA HIS A 30 15.83 7.36 -6.79
C HIS A 30 16.69 8.62 -6.64
N PHE A 31 16.11 9.73 -6.14
CA PHE A 31 16.77 11.03 -6.21
C PHE A 31 17.29 11.55 -4.87
N ASN A 32 16.77 11.03 -3.75
CA ASN A 32 17.20 11.43 -2.41
C ASN A 32 17.01 10.29 -1.39
N PRO A 33 17.74 9.18 -1.54
CA PRO A 33 17.55 7.99 -0.73
C PRO A 33 17.86 8.25 0.74
N GLU A 34 18.81 9.12 1.08
CA GLU A 34 19.05 9.52 2.47
C GLU A 34 17.77 10.04 3.15
N SER A 35 17.01 10.89 2.46
CA SER A 35 15.71 11.37 2.97
C SER A 35 14.62 10.30 3.05
N TYR A 36 14.78 9.17 2.37
CA TYR A 36 13.87 8.04 2.49
C TYR A 36 14.14 7.26 3.78
N PHE A 37 15.43 7.01 4.07
CA PHE A 37 15.87 6.29 5.26
C PHE A 37 15.62 7.09 6.56
N ASP A 38 15.45 8.40 6.46
CA ASP A 38 14.94 9.24 7.54
C ASP A 38 13.60 8.77 8.13
N PHE A 39 12.77 8.06 7.35
CA PHE A 39 11.49 7.51 7.79
C PHE A 39 11.58 6.04 8.19
N MET A 40 12.76 5.44 8.10
CA MET A 40 12.99 4.05 8.49
C MET A 40 13.56 3.98 9.92
N PRO A 41 13.44 2.83 10.60
CA PRO A 41 14.02 2.66 11.93
C PRO A 41 15.50 3.02 11.96
N SER A 42 16.00 3.48 13.10
CA SER A 42 17.41 3.88 13.26
C SER A 42 18.44 2.77 12.97
N THR A 43 18.02 1.51 12.91
CA THR A 43 18.84 0.36 12.52
C THR A 43 19.09 0.28 11.01
N SER A 44 18.23 0.90 10.21
CA SER A 44 18.31 0.95 8.75
C SER A 44 18.91 2.27 8.29
N GLY A 45 20.17 2.23 7.85
CA GLY A 45 20.87 3.37 7.25
C GLY A 45 21.07 3.19 5.74
N TYR A 46 21.01 4.29 4.99
CA TYR A 46 21.35 4.27 3.58
C TYR A 46 22.85 3.99 3.38
N SER A 47 23.15 3.14 2.40
CA SER A 47 24.50 2.98 1.87
C SER A 47 24.47 3.11 0.35
N ALA A 48 25.37 3.91 -0.22
CA ALA A 48 25.49 4.09 -1.67
C ALA A 48 25.74 2.76 -2.40
N SER A 49 26.43 1.81 -1.76
CA SER A 49 26.64 0.46 -2.31
C SER A 49 25.33 -0.34 -2.47
N SER A 50 24.28 0.05 -1.75
CA SER A 50 22.98 -0.61 -1.71
C SER A 50 21.92 0.11 -2.53
N GLN A 51 22.30 1.08 -3.39
CA GLN A 51 21.38 1.84 -4.24
C GLN A 51 20.48 0.92 -5.09
N ILE A 52 21.02 -0.22 -5.56
CA ILE A 52 20.25 -1.19 -6.32
C ILE A 52 19.01 -1.71 -5.58
N VAL A 53 19.08 -1.84 -4.25
CA VAL A 53 17.93 -2.25 -3.42
C VAL A 53 16.89 -1.14 -3.36
N CYS A 54 17.33 0.12 -3.28
CA CYS A 54 16.45 1.29 -3.32
C CYS A 54 15.74 1.39 -4.67
N ASP A 55 16.46 1.18 -5.76
CA ASP A 55 15.90 1.22 -7.11
C ASP A 55 14.91 0.07 -7.36
N GLN A 56 15.17 -1.13 -6.81
CA GLN A 56 14.24 -2.25 -6.86
C GLN A 56 12.96 -1.96 -6.04
N LEU A 57 13.09 -1.35 -4.86
CA LEU A 57 11.94 -0.92 -4.07
C LEU A 57 11.14 0.18 -4.79
N ALA A 58 11.83 1.13 -5.44
CA ALA A 58 11.19 2.16 -6.25
C ALA A 58 10.42 1.53 -7.42
N ALA A 59 10.98 0.51 -8.08
CA ALA A 59 10.27 -0.22 -9.14
C ALA A 59 8.97 -0.88 -8.63
N ALA A 60 8.97 -1.43 -7.40
CA ALA A 60 7.75 -1.95 -6.78
C ALA A 60 6.71 -0.85 -6.53
N TYR A 61 7.13 0.33 -6.08
CA TYR A 61 6.22 1.47 -5.88
C TYR A 61 5.69 2.08 -7.19
N ILE A 62 6.47 2.06 -8.27
CA ILE A 62 5.96 2.38 -9.61
C ILE A 62 4.88 1.37 -10.01
N PHE A 63 5.10 0.08 -9.75
CA PHE A 63 4.11 -0.95 -10.04
C PHE A 63 2.81 -0.77 -9.23
N PHE A 64 2.91 -0.36 -7.96
CA PHE A 64 1.75 0.04 -7.15
C PHE A 64 1.01 1.21 -7.80
N ALA A 65 1.72 2.32 -8.03
CA ALA A 65 1.14 3.53 -8.60
C ALA A 65 0.50 3.28 -9.97
N PHE A 66 1.07 2.42 -10.80
CA PHE A 66 0.47 2.01 -12.07
C PHE A 66 -0.77 1.14 -11.86
N THR A 67 -0.67 0.11 -11.01
CA THR A 67 -1.78 -0.82 -10.76
C THR A 67 -3.00 -0.06 -10.23
N GLU A 68 -2.78 0.85 -9.31
CA GLU A 68 -3.82 1.62 -8.64
C GLU A 68 -4.26 2.86 -9.42
N GLY A 69 -3.30 3.61 -9.94
CA GLY A 69 -3.50 4.81 -10.73
C GLY A 69 -4.11 4.52 -12.10
N VAL A 70 -3.78 3.40 -12.72
CA VAL A 70 -4.16 3.08 -14.09
C VAL A 70 -4.98 1.79 -14.17
N LEU A 71 -4.44 0.65 -13.75
CA LEU A 71 -5.08 -0.65 -14.00
C LEU A 71 -6.46 -0.76 -13.34
N LEU A 72 -6.59 -0.35 -12.07
CA LEU A 72 -7.87 -0.33 -11.35
C LEU A 72 -8.90 0.61 -12.00
N ARG A 73 -8.49 1.60 -12.79
CA ARG A 73 -9.43 2.46 -13.53
C ARG A 73 -9.93 1.84 -14.84
N VAL A 74 -9.24 0.85 -15.38
CA VAL A 74 -9.59 0.19 -16.64
C VAL A 74 -10.40 -1.10 -16.40
N VAL A 75 -10.33 -1.66 -15.19
CA VAL A 75 -11.10 -2.86 -14.82
C VAL A 75 -12.46 -2.47 -14.25
N ASP A 76 -13.54 -2.95 -14.88
CA ASP A 76 -14.92 -2.63 -14.46
C ASP A 76 -15.61 -3.76 -13.69
N ASP A 77 -15.05 -4.98 -13.67
CA ASP A 77 -15.64 -6.11 -12.96
C ASP A 77 -15.09 -6.26 -11.53
N LYS A 78 -16.01 -6.48 -10.57
CA LYS A 78 -15.69 -6.58 -9.14
C LYS A 78 -14.76 -7.75 -8.82
N ARG A 79 -14.82 -8.85 -9.59
CA ARG A 79 -14.04 -10.06 -9.33
C ARG A 79 -12.56 -9.80 -9.61
N THR A 80 -12.23 -9.24 -10.77
CA THR A 80 -10.86 -8.87 -11.14
C THR A 80 -10.32 -7.78 -10.23
N TRP A 81 -11.14 -6.79 -9.87
CA TRP A 81 -10.76 -5.76 -8.88
C TRP A 81 -10.30 -6.39 -7.55
N ARG A 82 -11.04 -7.38 -7.04
CA ARG A 82 -10.67 -8.10 -5.80
C ARG A 82 -9.37 -8.88 -5.95
N TRP A 83 -9.12 -9.52 -7.09
CA TRP A 83 -7.86 -10.24 -7.32
C TRP A 83 -6.66 -9.31 -7.41
N ILE A 84 -6.81 -8.15 -8.06
CA ILE A 84 -5.76 -7.12 -8.10
C ILE A 84 -5.45 -6.62 -6.68
N LEU A 85 -6.48 -6.27 -5.91
CA LEU A 85 -6.31 -5.82 -4.52
C LEU A 85 -5.73 -6.91 -3.62
N PHE A 86 -6.05 -8.18 -3.87
CA PHE A 86 -5.43 -9.30 -3.16
C PHE A 86 -3.93 -9.41 -3.48
N GLY A 87 -3.54 -9.24 -4.74
CA GLY A 87 -2.12 -9.18 -5.13
C GLY A 87 -1.37 -8.05 -4.44
N LEU A 88 -1.96 -6.86 -4.39
CA LEU A 88 -1.39 -5.71 -3.65
C LEU A 88 -1.29 -5.99 -2.15
N LEU A 89 -2.32 -6.60 -1.55
CA LEU A 89 -2.33 -7.00 -0.14
C LEU A 89 -1.16 -7.93 0.21
N LEU A 90 -0.82 -8.88 -0.67
CA LEU A 90 0.33 -9.76 -0.45
C LEU A 90 1.65 -8.98 -0.37
N CYS A 91 1.80 -7.94 -1.20
CA CYS A 91 2.97 -7.07 -1.16
C CYS A 91 2.98 -6.18 0.11
N ASP A 92 1.82 -5.67 0.53
CA ASP A 92 1.72 -4.90 1.79
C ASP A 92 2.10 -5.74 3.01
N LEU A 93 1.67 -7.02 3.02
CA LEU A 93 2.08 -7.98 4.05
C LEU A 93 3.60 -8.21 4.02
N GLY A 94 4.22 -8.18 2.85
CA GLY A 94 5.67 -8.17 2.70
C GLY A 94 6.33 -6.95 3.33
N HIS A 95 5.79 -5.74 3.13
CA HIS A 95 6.28 -4.53 3.79
C HIS A 95 6.13 -4.59 5.31
N CYS A 96 4.98 -5.07 5.80
CA CYS A 96 4.75 -5.29 7.22
C CYS A 96 5.72 -6.32 7.81
N TYR A 97 6.00 -7.40 7.08
CA TYR A 97 6.97 -8.41 7.50
C TYR A 97 8.38 -7.83 7.59
N ALA A 98 8.82 -7.05 6.60
CA ALA A 98 10.13 -6.39 6.63
C ALA A 98 10.26 -5.45 7.84
N ALA A 99 9.24 -4.63 8.11
CA ALA A 99 9.22 -3.77 9.29
C ALA A 99 9.15 -4.56 10.62
N TRP A 100 8.44 -5.69 10.65
CA TRP A 100 8.43 -6.60 11.80
C TRP A 100 9.81 -7.25 12.05
N CYS A 101 10.55 -7.62 11.01
CA CYS A 101 11.90 -8.17 11.15
C CYS A 101 12.86 -7.18 11.83
N GLU A 102 12.69 -5.88 11.58
CA GLU A 102 13.53 -4.82 12.19
C GLU A 102 13.04 -4.38 13.57
N MET A 103 11.72 -4.19 13.74
CA MET A 103 11.15 -3.57 14.94
C MET A 103 10.46 -4.55 15.90
N GLY A 104 10.23 -5.79 15.46
CA GLY A 104 9.36 -6.75 16.16
C GLY A 104 7.93 -6.23 16.32
N TYR A 105 7.34 -6.47 17.49
CA TYR A 105 5.96 -6.07 17.80
C TYR A 105 5.72 -4.56 17.86
N ARG A 106 6.79 -3.75 17.89
CA ARG A 106 6.69 -2.29 18.00
C ARG A 106 5.98 -1.66 16.81
N ILE A 107 5.98 -2.32 15.65
CA ILE A 107 5.20 -1.90 14.47
C ILE A 107 3.70 -1.73 14.77
N PHE A 108 3.15 -2.48 15.73
CA PHE A 108 1.73 -2.42 16.09
C PHE A 108 1.46 -1.60 17.36
N GLY A 109 2.51 -1.17 18.08
CA GLY A 109 2.39 -0.46 19.35
C GLY A 109 2.69 1.04 19.21
N PRO A 110 2.24 1.89 20.14
CA PRO A 110 2.48 3.34 20.10
C PRO A 110 3.95 3.73 19.92
N GLU A 111 4.87 2.89 20.41
CA GLU A 111 6.32 3.06 20.29
C GLU A 111 6.80 3.16 18.84
N GLY A 112 6.23 2.37 17.93
CA GLY A 112 6.59 2.41 16.51
C GLY A 112 5.90 3.53 15.73
N TRP A 113 4.93 4.22 16.32
CA TRP A 113 4.12 5.24 15.65
C TRP A 113 4.57 6.67 16.00
N GLY A 114 5.66 6.82 16.74
CA GLY A 114 6.28 8.11 17.03
C GLY A 114 7.20 8.61 15.93
N GLY A 115 7.32 9.94 15.79
CA GLY A 115 8.32 10.58 14.93
C GLY A 115 8.18 10.25 13.44
N LYS A 116 9.32 10.02 12.77
CA LYS A 116 9.37 9.72 11.33
C LYS A 116 9.00 8.25 11.02
N ASP A 117 9.32 7.32 11.92
CA ASP A 117 8.96 5.89 11.83
C ASP A 117 7.45 5.68 11.73
N GLY A 118 6.67 6.55 12.39
CA GLY A 118 5.21 6.52 12.34
C GLY A 118 4.63 6.72 10.94
N VAL A 119 5.31 7.47 10.07
CA VAL A 119 4.88 7.64 8.68
C VAL A 119 5.01 6.32 7.91
N THR A 120 6.15 5.66 8.00
CA THR A 120 6.40 4.37 7.36
C THR A 120 5.46 3.30 7.89
N ASN A 121 5.28 3.22 9.21
CA ASN A 121 4.38 2.24 9.82
C ASN A 121 2.92 2.50 9.45
N SER A 122 2.50 3.77 9.34
CA SER A 122 1.19 4.13 8.79
C SER A 122 1.03 3.64 7.36
N LEU A 123 2.01 3.91 6.49
CA LEU A 123 1.99 3.54 5.08
C LEU A 123 2.16 2.03 4.83
N ASN A 124 2.60 1.25 5.83
CA ASN A 124 2.62 -0.21 5.76
C ASN A 124 1.31 -0.82 6.26
N VAL A 125 0.82 -0.41 7.44
CA VAL A 125 -0.32 -1.06 8.11
C VAL A 125 -1.67 -0.60 7.56
N LEU A 126 -1.82 0.69 7.25
CA LEU A 126 -3.10 1.23 6.76
C LEU A 126 -3.56 0.60 5.43
N PRO A 127 -2.69 0.42 4.40
CA PRO A 127 -3.10 -0.27 3.18
C PRO A 127 -3.57 -1.71 3.43
N VAL A 128 -2.90 -2.46 4.31
CA VAL A 128 -3.33 -3.82 4.73
C VAL A 128 -4.76 -3.79 5.27
N LEU A 129 -5.06 -2.84 6.17
CA LEU A 129 -6.38 -2.72 6.79
C LEU A 129 -7.46 -2.36 5.76
N ILE A 130 -7.18 -1.38 4.89
CA ILE A 130 -8.15 -0.90 3.89
C ILE A 130 -8.43 -1.98 2.85
N ARG A 131 -7.40 -2.63 2.30
CA ARG A 131 -7.56 -3.71 1.32
C ARG A 131 -8.27 -4.91 1.93
N THR A 132 -7.90 -5.30 3.15
CA THR A 132 -8.58 -6.40 3.87
C THR A 132 -10.06 -6.06 4.09
N GLY A 133 -10.38 -4.85 4.52
CA GLY A 133 -11.77 -4.40 4.69
C GLY A 133 -12.58 -4.50 3.40
N TYR A 134 -12.03 -4.05 2.28
CA TYR A 134 -12.70 -4.17 0.98
C TYR A 134 -12.88 -5.64 0.54
N LEU A 135 -11.85 -6.47 0.74
CA LEU A 135 -11.89 -7.90 0.38
C LEU A 135 -12.90 -8.68 1.23
N LEU A 136 -13.06 -8.31 2.50
CA LEU A 136 -14.10 -8.85 3.38
C LEU A 136 -15.50 -8.29 3.10
N GLY A 137 -15.62 -7.27 2.23
CA GLY A 137 -16.90 -6.65 1.88
C GLY A 137 -17.41 -5.67 2.94
N ILE A 138 -16.56 -5.20 3.85
CA ILE A 138 -16.95 -4.24 4.89
C ILE A 138 -17.46 -2.96 4.23
N GLY A 139 -18.69 -2.57 4.54
CA GLY A 139 -19.31 -1.37 3.98
C GLY A 139 -19.67 -1.45 2.50
N VAL A 140 -19.40 -2.55 1.80
CA VAL A 140 -19.77 -2.74 0.39
C VAL A 140 -21.19 -3.31 0.32
N PRO A 141 -22.18 -2.58 -0.21
CA PRO A 141 -23.55 -3.07 -0.32
C PRO A 141 -23.60 -4.37 -1.13
N GLU A 142 -24.33 -5.37 -0.62
CA GLU A 142 -24.69 -6.53 -1.43
C GLU A 142 -25.64 -6.07 -2.54
N GLY A 143 -25.23 -6.25 -3.80
CA GLY A 143 -26.14 -6.03 -4.92
C GLY A 143 -27.27 -7.05 -4.86
N GLU A 144 -28.51 -6.60 -5.07
CA GLU A 144 -29.68 -7.47 -5.18
C GLU A 144 -29.36 -8.65 -6.10
N THR A 145 -29.17 -9.82 -5.50
CA THR A 145 -29.01 -11.04 -6.26
C THR A 145 -30.38 -11.36 -6.82
N LYS A 146 -30.68 -10.90 -8.04
CA LYS A 146 -31.83 -11.41 -8.78
C LYS A 146 -31.61 -12.90 -8.97
N ARG A 147 -32.18 -13.70 -8.05
CA ARG A 147 -32.38 -15.14 -8.22
C ARG A 147 -33.05 -15.30 -9.58
N ARG A 148 -32.33 -15.90 -10.54
CA ARG A 148 -32.96 -16.42 -11.74
C ARG A 148 -33.93 -17.50 -11.26
N ALA A 149 -35.23 -17.21 -11.42
CA ALA A 149 -36.31 -18.18 -11.29
C ALA A 149 -36.28 -19.13 -12.50
#